data_AF-A0A4P5XSW4-F1
#
_entry.id   AF-A0A4P5XSW4-F1
#
_cell.length_a   1.000
_cell.length_b   1.000
_cell.length_c   1.000
_cell.angle_alpha   90.00
_cell.angle_beta   90.00
_cell.angle_gamma   90.00
#
_symmetry.space_group_name_H-M   'P 1'
#
loop_
_entity.id
_entity.type
_entity.pdbx_description
1 polymer ?
#
loop_
_entity_poly.entity_id
_entity_poly.type
_entity_poly.pdbx_seq_one_letter_code
_entity_poly.pdbx_strand_id
1 'polypeptide(L)'
;MLESSISLLDEAVEVKNADPNDQVSALFHRAITKYEQNDKDAALEDLMAANQISEVGVDWKWKIYLLVGQIKLDLLDFQGYVDSLNAALKAGYDNQGKVDNARLLLERSRFGLGSTEGIRHELARLIDNEGVDTSHK
;
A
#
# COMPACT_ATOMS: atom_id res chain seq x y z
N MET A 1 -22.15 -4.82 2.33
CA MET A 1 -21.69 -3.42 2.41
C MET A 1 -20.57 -3.11 1.43
N LEU A 2 -19.59 -4.00 1.19
CA LEU A 2 -18.47 -3.75 0.27
C LEU A 2 -18.85 -3.78 -1.23
N GLU A 3 -19.85 -4.57 -1.63
CA GLU A 3 -20.32 -4.56 -3.04
C GLU A 3 -20.94 -3.21 -3.43
N SER A 4 -21.66 -2.57 -2.50
CA SER A 4 -22.22 -1.24 -2.71
C SER A 4 -21.13 -0.16 -2.81
N SER A 5 -19.99 -0.32 -2.13
CA SER A 5 -18.89 0.63 -2.23
C SER A 5 -18.11 0.47 -3.53
N ILE A 6 -17.90 -0.75 -4.03
CA ILE A 6 -17.28 -0.97 -5.35
C ILE A 6 -18.12 -0.33 -6.45
N SER A 7 -19.44 -0.55 -6.43
CA SER A 7 -20.33 0.04 -7.44
C SER A 7 -20.28 1.56 -7.49
N LEU A 8 -20.14 2.24 -6.34
CA LEU A 8 -19.99 3.69 -6.28
C LEU A 8 -18.64 4.17 -6.82
N LEU A 9 -17.59 3.36 -6.60
CA LEU A 9 -16.24 3.67 -7.08
C LEU A 9 -16.11 3.41 -8.58
N ASP A 10 -16.77 2.38 -9.12
CA ASP A 10 -16.87 2.14 -10.56
C ASP A 10 -17.49 3.35 -11.26
N GLU A 11 -18.60 3.86 -10.74
CA GLU A 11 -19.27 5.05 -11.30
C GLU A 11 -18.37 6.30 -11.21
N ALA A 12 -17.62 6.46 -10.11
CA ALA A 12 -16.68 7.57 -9.94
C ALA A 12 -15.49 7.53 -10.91
N VAL A 13 -15.00 6.35 -11.27
CA VAL A 13 -13.89 6.18 -12.23
C VAL A 13 -14.32 6.50 -13.66
N GLU A 14 -15.60 6.31 -13.99
CA GLU A 14 -16.16 6.56 -15.34
C GLU A 14 -16.56 8.02 -15.60
N VAL A 15 -16.51 8.89 -14.58
CA VAL A 15 -16.87 10.30 -14.73
C VAL A 15 -15.95 11.00 -15.73
N LYS A 16 -16.49 11.31 -16.90
CA LYS A 16 -15.80 12.09 -17.93
C LYS A 16 -15.52 13.51 -17.44
N ASN A 17 -14.27 13.96 -17.59
CA ASN A 17 -13.76 15.25 -17.10
C ASN A 17 -13.67 15.35 -15.56
N ALA A 18 -13.59 14.24 -14.84
CA ALA A 18 -13.23 14.26 -13.42
C ALA A 18 -11.85 14.90 -13.20
N ASP A 19 -11.66 15.54 -12.05
CA ASP A 19 -10.33 15.98 -11.62
C ASP A 19 -9.39 14.76 -11.56
N PRO A 20 -8.16 14.85 -12.09
CA PRO A 20 -7.21 13.74 -12.04
C PRO A 20 -6.97 13.18 -10.64
N ASN A 21 -7.04 14.00 -9.58
CA ASN A 21 -6.91 13.52 -8.20
C ASN A 21 -8.14 12.76 -7.74
N ASP A 22 -9.33 13.16 -8.17
CA ASP A 22 -10.58 12.43 -7.86
C ASP A 22 -10.58 11.06 -8.54
N GLN A 23 -10.12 10.98 -9.79
CA GLN A 23 -9.99 9.73 -10.50
C GLN A 23 -8.97 8.79 -9.83
N VAL A 24 -7.81 9.31 -9.43
CA VAL A 24 -6.81 8.52 -8.69
C VAL A 24 -7.34 8.09 -7.32
N SER A 25 -8.04 8.97 -6.60
CA SER A 25 -8.66 8.66 -5.31
C SER A 25 -9.68 7.53 -5.44
N ALA A 26 -10.54 7.58 -6.47
CA ALA A 26 -11.53 6.55 -6.73
C ALA A 26 -10.87 5.19 -7.05
N LEU A 27 -9.89 5.16 -7.94
CA LEU A 27 -9.12 3.95 -8.27
C LEU A 27 -8.40 3.39 -7.04
N PHE A 28 -7.78 4.24 -6.22
CA PHE A 28 -7.06 3.84 -5.02
C PHE A 28 -8.00 3.21 -3.98
N HIS A 29 -9.15 3.83 -3.71
CA HIS A 29 -10.14 3.27 -2.78
C HIS A 29 -10.78 1.99 -3.32
N ARG A 30 -10.95 1.87 -4.65
CA ARG A 30 -11.44 0.64 -5.27
C ARG A 30 -10.44 -0.50 -5.12
N ALA A 31 -9.16 -0.20 -5.32
CA ALA A 31 -8.08 -1.15 -5.07
C ALA A 31 -8.05 -1.64 -3.61
N ILE A 32 -8.21 -0.74 -2.62
CA ILE A 32 -8.31 -1.14 -1.20
C ILE A 32 -9.49 -2.09 -1.01
N THR A 33 -10.67 -1.73 -1.53
CA THR A 33 -11.88 -2.54 -1.34
C THR A 33 -11.72 -3.94 -1.96
N LYS A 34 -11.13 -4.03 -3.16
CA LYS A 34 -10.82 -5.31 -3.82
C LYS A 34 -9.77 -6.12 -3.05
N TYR A 35 -8.74 -5.44 -2.55
CA TYR A 35 -7.71 -6.07 -1.71
C TYR A 35 -8.30 -6.65 -0.42
N GLU A 36 -9.20 -5.93 0.26
CA GLU A 36 -9.92 -6.41 1.46
C GLU A 36 -10.83 -7.61 1.15
N GLN A 37 -11.32 -7.72 -0.08
CA GLN A 37 -12.04 -8.89 -0.59
C GLN A 37 -11.11 -10.04 -1.03
N ASN A 38 -9.80 -9.89 -0.83
CA ASN A 38 -8.74 -10.80 -1.27
C ASN A 38 -8.63 -10.95 -2.80
N ASP A 39 -9.21 -10.01 -3.57
CA ASP A 39 -9.01 -9.88 -5.02
C ASP A 39 -7.78 -9.01 -5.31
N LYS A 40 -6.61 -9.61 -5.07
CA LYS A 40 -5.31 -8.95 -5.15
C LYS A 40 -4.93 -8.55 -6.58
N ASP A 41 -5.34 -9.35 -7.56
CA ASP A 41 -5.05 -9.08 -8.97
C ASP A 41 -5.86 -7.87 -9.46
N ALA A 42 -7.17 -7.82 -9.19
CA ALA A 42 -7.99 -6.67 -9.57
C ALA A 42 -7.61 -5.40 -8.80
N ALA A 43 -7.10 -5.52 -7.56
CA ALA A 43 -6.55 -4.40 -6.82
C ALA A 43 -5.28 -3.84 -7.47
N LEU A 44 -4.38 -4.72 -7.97
CA LEU A 44 -3.17 -4.29 -8.68
C LEU A 44 -3.51 -3.59 -10.00
N GLU A 45 -4.49 -4.07 -10.75
CA GLU A 45 -4.95 -3.41 -11.98
C GLU A 45 -5.40 -1.97 -11.73
N ASP A 46 -6.18 -1.74 -10.68
CA ASP A 46 -6.64 -0.41 -10.29
C ASP A 46 -5.47 0.49 -9.87
N LEU A 47 -4.49 -0.04 -9.13
CA LEU A 47 -3.29 0.71 -8.72
C LEU A 47 -2.39 1.04 -9.91
N MET A 48 -2.29 0.15 -10.89
CA MET A 48 -1.57 0.41 -12.13
C MET A 48 -2.25 1.51 -12.93
N ALA A 49 -3.58 1.47 -13.05
CA ALA A 49 -4.35 2.54 -13.70
C ALA A 49 -4.16 3.88 -12.97
N ALA A 50 -4.22 3.89 -11.64
CA ALA A 50 -4.02 5.09 -10.83
C ALA A 50 -2.62 5.70 -11.04
N ASN A 51 -1.58 4.86 -11.15
CA ASN A 51 -0.20 5.30 -11.36
C ASN A 51 0.07 5.85 -12.78
N GLN A 52 -0.79 5.54 -13.76
CA GLN A 52 -0.68 6.04 -15.14
C GLN A 52 -1.25 7.46 -15.31
N ILE A 53 -2.01 7.97 -14.33
CA ILE A 53 -2.58 9.32 -14.38
C ILE A 53 -1.47 10.34 -14.09
N SER A 54 -1.02 11.05 -15.13
CA SER A 54 0.20 11.88 -15.11
C SER A 54 0.09 13.18 -14.33
N GLU A 55 -1.12 13.71 -14.14
CA GLU A 55 -1.39 15.02 -13.52
C GLU A 55 -1.62 14.95 -12.01
N VAL A 56 -1.42 13.77 -11.41
CA VAL A 56 -1.72 13.57 -9.99
C VAL A 56 -0.71 14.25 -9.06
N GLY A 57 -1.20 14.76 -7.93
CA GLY A 57 -0.37 15.24 -6.84
C GLY A 57 0.62 14.19 -6.34
N VAL A 58 1.83 14.63 -5.97
CA VAL A 58 2.95 13.78 -5.49
C VAL A 58 2.52 12.87 -4.32
N ASP A 59 1.54 13.32 -3.53
CA ASP A 59 1.02 12.60 -2.37
C ASP A 59 0.35 11.26 -2.69
N TRP A 60 -0.13 11.04 -3.91
CA TRP A 60 -0.77 9.79 -4.30
C TRP A 60 0.22 8.71 -4.70
N LYS A 61 1.35 9.10 -5.31
CA LYS A 61 2.32 8.14 -5.86
C LYS A 61 2.91 7.24 -4.78
N TRP A 62 3.34 7.80 -3.66
CA TRP A 62 3.90 6.97 -2.59
C TRP A 62 2.85 6.08 -1.93
N LYS A 63 1.59 6.53 -1.81
CA LYS A 63 0.49 5.71 -1.27
C LYS A 63 0.21 4.50 -2.16
N ILE A 64 0.17 4.72 -3.48
CA ILE A 64 0.01 3.65 -4.47
C ILE A 64 1.14 2.64 -4.33
N TYR A 65 2.40 3.09 -4.28
CA TYR A 65 3.55 2.20 -4.13
C TYR A 65 3.54 1.41 -2.82
N LEU A 66 3.10 1.99 -1.71
CA LEU A 66 2.96 1.24 -0.46
C LEU A 66 1.93 0.12 -0.57
N LEU A 67 0.76 0.39 -1.16
CA LEU A 67 -0.28 -0.62 -1.29
C LEU A 67 0.12 -1.71 -2.29
N VAL A 68 0.78 -1.36 -3.41
CA VAL A 68 1.38 -2.36 -4.31
C VAL A 68 2.38 -3.21 -3.54
N GLY A 69 3.25 -2.59 -2.74
CA GLY A 69 4.21 -3.31 -1.90
C GLY A 69 3.52 -4.30 -0.97
N GLN A 70 2.48 -3.88 -0.24
CA GLN A 70 1.72 -4.75 0.64
C GLN A 70 1.12 -5.94 -0.11
N ILE A 71 0.49 -5.71 -1.26
CA ILE A 71 -0.07 -6.78 -2.08
C ILE A 71 1.03 -7.75 -2.54
N LYS A 72 2.20 -7.24 -2.92
CA LYS A 72 3.35 -8.07 -3.31
C LYS A 72 3.88 -8.90 -2.13
N LEU A 73 3.94 -8.34 -0.92
CA LEU A 73 4.31 -9.07 0.28
C LEU A 73 3.32 -10.21 0.57
N ASP A 74 2.02 -9.92 0.47
CA ASP A 74 0.93 -10.90 0.61
C ASP A 74 1.00 -12.04 -0.42
N LEU A 75 1.50 -11.74 -1.62
CA LEU A 75 1.77 -12.70 -2.70
C LEU A 75 3.14 -13.39 -2.58
N LEU A 76 3.88 -13.15 -1.48
CA LEU A 76 5.24 -13.64 -1.24
C LEU A 76 6.27 -13.18 -2.29
N ASP A 77 5.95 -12.13 -3.04
CA ASP A 77 6.85 -11.42 -3.96
C ASP A 77 7.68 -10.40 -3.17
N PHE A 78 8.64 -10.91 -2.39
CA PHE A 78 9.48 -10.08 -1.51
C PHE A 78 10.35 -9.10 -2.29
N GLN A 79 10.78 -9.45 -3.50
CA GLN A 79 11.52 -8.52 -4.35
C GLN A 79 10.61 -7.39 -4.84
N GLY A 80 9.39 -7.71 -5.29
CA GLY A 80 8.38 -6.72 -5.64
C GLY A 80 8.00 -5.81 -4.48
N TYR A 81 7.94 -6.33 -3.25
CA TYR A 81 7.74 -5.53 -2.04
C TYR A 81 8.88 -4.51 -1.83
N VAL A 82 10.13 -4.97 -1.90
CA VAL A 82 11.33 -4.12 -1.77
C VAL A 82 11.37 -3.04 -2.86
N ASP A 83 11.07 -3.39 -4.10
CA ASP A 83 11.06 -2.45 -5.22
C ASP A 83 9.98 -1.38 -5.04
N SER A 84 8.82 -1.77 -4.52
CA SER A 84 7.71 -0.87 -4.22
C SER A 84 8.05 0.10 -3.09
N LEU A 85 8.71 -0.35 -2.02
CA LEU A 85 9.19 0.54 -0.95
C LEU A 85 10.21 1.57 -1.47
N ASN A 86 11.12 1.15 -2.35
CA ASN A 86 12.08 2.07 -2.97
C ASN A 86 11.38 3.10 -3.86
N ALA A 87 10.34 2.68 -4.59
CA ALA A 87 9.54 3.59 -5.41
C ALA A 87 8.77 4.60 -4.55
N ALA A 88 8.19 4.17 -3.42
CA ALA A 88 7.52 5.05 -2.47
C ALA A 88 8.47 6.12 -1.90
N LEU A 89 9.69 5.73 -1.50
CA LEU A 89 10.71 6.66 -1.02
C LEU A 89 11.09 7.70 -2.08
N LYS A 90 11.32 7.26 -3.33
CA LYS A 90 11.60 8.16 -4.47
C LYS A 90 10.43 9.11 -4.76
N ALA A 91 9.21 8.69 -4.47
CA ALA A 91 7.99 9.48 -4.65
C ALA A 91 7.70 10.46 -3.49
N GLY A 92 8.61 10.63 -2.52
CA GLY A 92 8.46 11.63 -1.46
C GLY A 92 7.76 11.13 -0.20
N TYR A 93 7.65 9.80 0.01
CA TYR A 93 7.22 9.22 1.29
C TYR A 93 8.02 9.73 2.50
N ASP A 94 9.20 10.28 2.22
CA ASP A 94 10.26 10.69 3.14
C ASP A 94 9.95 11.97 3.95
N ASN A 95 8.93 12.75 3.55
CA ASN A 95 8.67 14.10 4.08
C ASN A 95 8.19 14.18 5.56
N GLN A 96 8.11 13.07 6.30
CA GLN A 96 7.49 13.02 7.65
C GLN A 96 8.14 12.04 8.65
N GLY A 97 9.40 11.63 8.46
CA GLY A 97 10.07 10.72 9.42
C GLY A 97 9.70 9.24 9.28
N LYS A 98 9.01 8.88 8.19
CA LYS A 98 8.65 7.49 7.86
C LYS A 98 9.76 6.72 7.12
N VAL A 99 10.86 7.39 6.80
CA VAL A 99 12.07 6.80 6.19
C VAL A 99 12.64 5.71 7.07
N ASP A 100 12.69 5.92 8.38
CA ASP A 100 13.24 4.94 9.30
C ASP A 100 12.39 3.67 9.29
N ASN A 101 11.06 3.80 9.24
CA ASN A 101 10.17 2.64 9.13
C ASN A 101 10.30 1.94 7.77
N ALA A 102 10.31 2.66 6.64
CA ALA A 102 10.49 2.05 5.32
C ALA A 102 11.88 1.42 5.15
N ARG A 103 12.94 2.08 5.62
CA ARG A 103 14.32 1.58 5.60
C ARG A 103 14.48 0.38 6.52
N LEU A 104 13.89 0.41 7.71
CA LEU A 104 13.82 -0.72 8.64
C LEU A 104 13.08 -1.90 8.02
N LEU A 105 11.95 -1.68 7.35
CA LEU A 105 11.21 -2.71 6.61
C LEU A 105 12.03 -3.28 5.44
N LEU A 106 12.74 -2.42 4.71
CA LEU A 106 13.66 -2.80 3.62
C LEU A 106 14.85 -3.62 4.13
N GLU A 107 15.52 -3.18 5.20
CA GLU A 107 16.64 -3.88 5.83
C GLU A 107 16.16 -5.23 6.36
N ARG A 108 15.04 -5.26 7.09
CA ARG A 108 14.44 -6.50 7.62
C ARG A 108 13.98 -7.46 6.52
N SER A 109 13.43 -6.97 5.41
CA SER A 109 13.07 -7.79 4.25
C SER A 109 14.32 -8.39 3.57
N ARG A 110 15.43 -7.65 3.53
CA ARG A 110 16.70 -8.12 2.97
C ARG A 110 17.40 -9.15 3.85
N PHE A 111 17.34 -8.98 5.18
CA PHE A 111 17.81 -9.97 6.15
C PHE A 111 16.86 -11.19 6.25
N GLY A 112 15.57 -11.00 5.95
CA GLY A 112 14.48 -11.98 6.04
C GLY A 112 14.34 -12.95 4.87
N LEU A 113 15.17 -12.84 3.82
CA LEU A 113 15.25 -13.85 2.74
C LEU A 113 15.74 -15.24 3.21
N GLY A 114 15.83 -15.48 4.53
CA GLY A 114 16.24 -16.74 5.15
C GLY A 114 15.13 -17.61 5.75
N SER A 115 13.93 -17.11 6.10
CA SER A 115 12.78 -17.97 6.44
C SER A 115 11.47 -17.21 6.61
N THR A 116 10.40 -17.74 6.03
CA THR A 116 9.01 -17.26 6.10
C THR A 116 8.44 -17.16 7.52
N GLU A 117 8.99 -17.93 8.47
CA GLU A 117 8.50 -17.95 9.86
C GLU A 117 8.99 -16.74 10.67
N GLY A 118 10.18 -16.22 10.36
CA GLY A 118 10.71 -15.01 11.00
C GLY A 118 9.89 -13.76 10.66
N ILE A 119 9.38 -13.69 9.43
CA ILE A 119 8.54 -12.56 8.97
C ILE A 119 7.21 -12.54 9.73
N ARG A 120 6.55 -13.71 9.88
CA ARG A 120 5.28 -13.83 10.60
C ARG A 120 5.43 -13.52 12.09
N HIS A 121 6.50 -14.00 12.72
CA HIS A 121 6.74 -13.81 14.15
C HIS A 121 7.05 -12.34 14.48
N GLU A 122 7.82 -11.67 13.63
CA GLU A 122 8.18 -10.26 13.86
C GLU A 122 7.03 -9.30 13.53
N LEU A 123 6.20 -9.62 12.52
CA LEU A 123 4.95 -8.89 12.25
C LEU A 123 3.96 -8.98 13.42
N ALA A 124 3.79 -10.17 14.01
CA ALA A 124 2.94 -10.35 15.19
C ALA A 124 3.44 -9.54 16.41
N ARG A 125 4.77 -9.45 16.58
CA ARG A 125 5.39 -8.71 17.67
C ARG A 125 5.23 -7.18 17.56
N LEU A 126 5.14 -6.66 16.34
CA LEU A 126 5.00 -5.23 16.07
C LEU A 126 3.54 -4.78 16.19
N ILE A 127 2.59 -5.62 15.76
CA ILE A 127 1.15 -5.37 15.95
C ILE A 127 0.79 -5.33 17.44
N ASP A 128 1.40 -6.19 18.27
CA ASP A 128 1.19 -6.17 19.74
C ASP A 128 1.84 -4.97 20.44
N ASN A 129 2.89 -4.36 19.87
CA ASN A 129 3.63 -3.25 20.49
C ASN A 129 3.01 -1.86 20.23
N GLU A 130 2.06 -1.73 19.31
CA GLU A 130 1.29 -0.48 19.15
C GLU A 130 0.03 -0.43 20.04
N GLY A 131 -0.17 -1.44 20.89
CA GLY A 131 -1.41 -1.64 21.64
C GLY A 131 -1.30 -1.76 23.15
N VAL A 132 -0.24 -1.30 23.84
CA VAL A 132 -0.26 -1.21 25.32
C VAL A 132 0.62 -0.06 25.86
N ASP A 133 0.01 1.07 26.19
CA ASP A 133 0.47 1.88 27.32
C ASP A 133 0.07 1.12 28.60
N THR A 134 1.04 0.45 29.22
CA THR A 134 0.95 0.11 30.64
C THR A 134 1.96 0.94 31.38
N SER A 135 1.57 2.18 31.67
CA SER A 135 1.57 2.74 33.02
C SER A 135 2.90 2.59 33.76
N HIS A 136 3.62 3.71 33.75
CA HIS A 136 4.43 4.29 34.82
C HIS A 136 4.81 3.39 36.00
N LYS A 137 6.12 3.25 36.22
CA LYS A 137 6.70 3.40 37.56
C LYS A 137 7.30 4.78 37.69
#